data_AF-A0A9D9WXN2-F1
#
_entry.id   AF-A0A9D9WXN2-F1
#
_cell.length_a   1.000
_cell.length_b   1.000
_cell.length_c   1.000
_cell.angle_alpha   90.00
_cell.angle_beta   90.00
_cell.angle_gamma   90.00
#
_symmetry.space_group_name_H-M   'P 1'
#
loop_
_entity.id
_entity.type
_entity.pdbx_description
1 polymer ?
#
loop_
_entity_poly.entity_id
_entity_poly.type
_entity_poly.pdbx_seq_one_letter_code
_entity_poly.pdbx_strand_id
1 'polypeptide(L)' 'MMSGEQLCATLRWLESARCALVRCEDAPHDREAMALAIVLRAAIHAKTEALRAHVRSRLVQQAQNTG' A
#
# COMPACT_ATOMS: atom_id res chain seq x y z
N MET A 1 -3.75 12.21 -11.40
CA MET A 1 -3.16 10.93 -11.82
C MET A 1 -1.88 10.71 -11.04
N MET A 2 -1.58 9.49 -10.58
CA MET A 2 -0.25 9.16 -10.03
C MET A 2 0.78 9.10 -11.16
N SER A 3 1.96 9.70 -10.94
CA SER A 3 3.11 9.57 -11.85
C SER A 3 3.81 8.21 -11.67
N GLY A 4 4.66 7.82 -12.62
CA GLY A 4 5.47 6.59 -12.52
C GLY A 4 6.40 6.59 -11.31
N GLU A 5 6.98 7.74 -10.96
CA GLU A 5 7.81 7.88 -9.75
C GLU A 5 6.99 7.69 -8.46
N GLN A 6 5.76 8.24 -8.43
CA GLN A 6 4.85 8.06 -7.30
C GLN A 6 4.39 6.60 -7.17
N LEU A 7 4.24 5.88 -8.28
CA LEU A 7 3.97 4.44 -8.29
C LEU A 7 5.13 3.67 -7.65
N CYS A 8 6.36 3.90 -8.11
CA CYS A 8 7.55 3.25 -7.55
C CYS A 8 7.76 3.59 -6.06
N ALA A 9 7.50 4.84 -5.66
CA ALA A 9 7.55 5.24 -4.25
C ALA A 9 6.47 4.52 -3.41
N THR A 10 5.25 4.41 -3.93
CA THR A 10 4.15 3.68 -3.27
C THR A 10 4.48 2.21 -3.07
N LEU A 11 5.03 1.55 -4.09
CA LEU A 11 5.42 0.14 -4.02
C LEU A 11 6.54 -0.09 -2.99
N ARG A 12 7.61 0.73 -3.00
CA ARG A 12 8.69 0.64 -2.01
C ARG A 12 8.20 0.88 -0.58
N TRP A 13 7.29 1.83 -0.41
CA TRP A 13 6.67 2.09 0.89
C TRP A 13 5.86 0.87 1.36
N LEU A 14 5.06 0.26 0.48
CA LEU A 14 4.24 -0.92 0.81
C LEU A 14 5.11 -2.11 1.24
N GLU A 15 6.22 -2.35 0.55
CA GLU A 15 7.19 -3.37 0.93
C GLU A 15 7.77 -3.10 2.33
N SER A 16 8.26 -1.88 2.56
CA SER A 16 8.85 -1.48 3.84
C SER A 16 7.84 -1.58 4.99
N ALA A 17 6.59 -1.15 4.77
CA ALA A 17 5.51 -1.21 5.74
C ALA A 17 5.14 -2.65 6.09
N ARG A 18 5.12 -3.56 5.11
CA ARG A 18 4.92 -5.00 5.35
C ARG A 18 6.04 -5.61 6.20
N CYS A 19 7.30 -5.28 5.90
CA CYS A 19 8.42 -5.74 6.72
C CYS A 19 8.34 -5.20 8.16
N ALA A 20 7.94 -3.94 8.34
CA ALA A 20 7.73 -3.37 9.67
C ALA A 20 6.58 -4.05 10.42
N LEU A 21 5.48 -4.36 9.72
CA LEU A 21 4.32 -5.04 10.31
C LEU A 21 4.72 -6.42 10.87
N VAL A 22 5.45 -7.22 10.10
CA VAL A 22 5.93 -8.54 10.56
C VAL A 22 6.74 -8.41 11.86
N ARG A 23 7.69 -7.48 11.91
CA ARG A 23 8.48 -7.23 13.13
C ARG A 23 7.64 -6.79 14.33
N CYS A 24 6.55 -6.06 14.09
CA CYS A 24 5.63 -5.66 15.14
C CYS A 24 4.80 -6.85 15.65
N GLU A 25 4.41 -7.75 14.74
CA GLU A 25 3.66 -8.96 15.06
C GLU A 25 4.53 -9.98 15.84
N ASP A 26 5.85 -9.99 15.61
CA ASP A 26 6.82 -10.81 16.35
C ASP A 26 7.02 -10.37 17.82
N ALA A 27 6.53 -9.18 18.21
CA ALA A 27 6.61 -8.64 19.57
C ALA A 27 5.21 -8.46 20.21
N PRO A 28 4.41 -9.52 20.39
CA PRO A 28 2.99 -9.42 20.76
C PRO A 28 2.74 -8.88 22.18
N HIS A 29 3.77 -8.88 23.04
CA HIS A 29 3.69 -8.34 24.40
C HIS A 29 4.02 -6.84 24.47
N ASP A 30 4.56 -6.27 23.40
CA ASP A 30 4.85 -4.85 23.30
C ASP A 30 3.59 -4.10 22.81
N ARG A 31 3.03 -3.26 23.68
CA ARG A 31 1.82 -2.48 23.40
C ARG A 31 2.05 -1.46 22.29
N GLU A 32 3.23 -0.87 22.19
CA GLU A 32 3.57 0.09 21.15
C GLU A 32 3.71 -0.63 19.80
N ALA A 33 4.38 -1.79 19.79
CA ALA A 33 4.47 -2.62 18.60
C ALA A 33 3.07 -3.06 18.11
N MET A 34 2.18 -3.46 19.01
CA MET A 34 0.81 -3.83 18.67
C MET A 34 0.01 -2.65 18.12
N ALA A 35 0.10 -1.47 18.74
CA ALA A 35 -0.54 -0.26 18.25
C ALA A 35 -0.04 0.11 16.84
N LEU A 36 1.27 0.03 16.63
CA LEU A 36 1.89 0.25 15.33
C LEU A 36 1.43 -0.79 14.29
N ALA A 37 1.31 -2.07 14.66
CA ALA A 37 0.80 -3.11 13.77
C ALA A 37 -0.63 -2.81 13.28
N ILE A 38 -1.51 -2.34 14.16
CA ILE A 38 -2.89 -1.94 13.79
C ILE A 38 -2.85 -0.79 12.78
N VAL A 39 -2.06 0.25 13.05
CA VAL A 39 -1.92 1.41 12.16
C VAL A 39 -1.33 1.00 10.81
N LEU A 40 -0.29 0.15 10.81
CA LEU A 40 0.35 -0.34 9.59
C LEU A 40 -0.63 -1.15 8.73
N ARG A 41 -1.43 -2.05 9.32
CA ARG A 41 -2.46 -2.80 8.58
C ARG A 41 -3.45 -1.86 7.89
N ALA A 42 -3.96 -0.86 8.61
CA ALA A 42 -4.88 0.12 8.05
C ALA A 42 -4.25 0.94 6.92
N ALA A 43 -3.01 1.41 7.12
CA ALA A 43 -2.29 2.20 6.12
C ALA A 43 -1.91 1.40 4.87
N ILE A 44 -1.47 0.14 5.03
CA ILE A 44 -1.20 -0.79 3.92
C ILE A 44 -2.48 -1.03 3.12
N HIS A 45 -3.60 -1.29 3.80
CA HIS A 45 -4.88 -1.50 3.13
C HIS A 45 -5.29 -0.27 2.32
N ALA A 46 -5.29 0.92 2.93
CA ALA A 46 -5.67 2.16 2.26
C ALA A 46 -4.80 2.46 1.02
N LYS A 47 -3.47 2.29 1.11
CA LYS A 47 -2.59 2.48 -0.05
C LYS A 47 -2.78 1.41 -1.13
N THR A 48 -3.06 0.18 -0.74
CA THR A 48 -3.34 -0.91 -1.69
C THR A 48 -4.62 -0.65 -2.47
N GLU A 49 -5.68 -0.18 -1.80
CA GLU A 49 -6.93 0.20 -2.47
C GLU A 49 -6.71 1.39 -3.43
N ALA A 50 -5.97 2.41 -3.01
CA ALA A 50 -5.63 3.54 -3.87
C ALA A 50 -4.86 3.09 -5.12
N LEU A 51 -3.90 2.17 -4.97
CA LEU A 51 -3.15 1.60 -6.07
C LEU A 51 -4.05 0.79 -7.01
N ARG A 52 -4.96 -0.03 -6.46
CA ARG A 52 -5.92 -0.79 -7.26
C ARG A 52 -6.83 0.13 -8.07
N ALA A 53 -7.35 1.20 -7.45
CA ALA A 53 -8.16 2.19 -8.15
C ALA A 53 -7.38 2.89 -9.27
N HIS A 54 -6.10 3.22 -9.02
CA HIS A 54 -5.23 3.80 -10.03
C HIS A 54 -5.03 2.85 -11.23
N VAL A 55 -4.67 1.59 -11.00
CA VAL A 55 -4.49 0.58 -12.06
C VAL A 55 -5.78 0.39 -12.85
N ARG A 56 -6.92 0.25 -12.17
CA ARG A 56 -8.22 0.12 -12.82
C ARG A 56 -8.53 1.32 -13.72
N SER A 57 -8.28 2.54 -13.25
CA SER A 57 -8.47 3.77 -14.03
C SER A 57 -7.60 3.76 -15.30
N ARG A 58 -6.34 3.30 -15.21
CA ARG A 58 -5.43 3.21 -16.36
C ARG A 58 -5.90 2.18 -17.39
N LEU A 59 -6.36 1.01 -16.94
CA LEU A 59 -6.90 -0.03 -17.84
C LEU A 59 -8.15 0.45 -18.58
N VAL A 60 -9.07 1.14 -17.88
CA VAL A 60 -10.28 1.71 -18.51
C VAL A 60 -9.91 2.76 -19.56
N GLN A 61 -8.94 3.65 -19.26
CA GLN A 61 -8.46 4.65 -20.23
C GLN A 61 -7.80 4.01 -21.45
N GLN A 62 -7.02 2.94 -21.26
CA GLN A 62 -6.43 2.20 -22.37
C GLN A 62 -7.50 1.56 -23.26
N ALA A 63 -8.55 0.98 -22.67
CA ALA A 63 -9.66 0.41 -23.42
C ALA A 63 -10.41 1.46 -24.25
N GLN A 64 -10.61 2.67 -23.72
CA GLN A 64 -11.25 3.79 -24.43
C GLN A 64 -10.41 4.34 -25.59
N ASN A 65 -9.07 4.25 -25.51
CA ASN A 65 -8.17 4.76 -26.56
C ASN A 65 -7.91 3.75 -27.69
N THR A 66 -8.40 2.51 -27.57
CA THR A 66 -8.16 1.42 -28.54
C THR A 66 -9.41 1.08 -29.38
N GLY A 67 -10.55 1.73 -29.11
CA GLY A 67 -11.79 1.63 -29.89
C GLY A 67 -12.10 2.92 -30.62
#